data_AF-A0A9D1CET1-F1
#
_entry.id   AF-A0A9D1CET1-F1
#
_cell.length_a   1.000
_cell.length_b   1.000
_cell.length_c   1.000
_cell.angle_alpha   90.00
_cell.angle_beta   90.00
_cell.angle_gamma   90.00
#
_symmetry.space_group_name_H-M   'P 1'
#
loop_
_entity.id
_entity.type
_entity.pdbx_description
1 polymer ?
#
loop_
_entity_poly.entity_id
_entity_poly.type
_entity_poly.pdbx_seq_one_letter_code
_entity_poly.pdbx_strand_id
1 'polypeptide(L)'
;MEGDWLKILLVAVLTFLINIPFGYWRSKVRKLSKEWFLAVHLPVPFIVFFRILFGVKLNLYTLAIFVISFFVGQRVGIVLNNLLMGKLGETSKNLFGDLLRLVQNHGR
;
A
#
# COMPACT_ATOMS: atom_id res chain seq x y z
N MET A 1 16.95 23.17 -4.90
CA MET A 1 16.76 22.04 -5.84
C MET A 1 16.96 20.68 -5.16
N GLU A 2 17.96 20.49 -4.28
CA GLU A 2 18.18 19.20 -3.60
C GLU A 2 17.06 18.80 -2.63
N GLY A 3 16.46 19.75 -1.91
CA GLY A 3 15.40 19.48 -0.94
C GLY A 3 14.07 18.99 -1.54
N ASP A 4 13.82 19.18 -2.84
CA ASP A 4 12.58 18.77 -3.50
C ASP A 4 12.59 17.26 -3.82
N TRP A 5 13.74 16.72 -4.21
CA TRP A 5 13.89 15.28 -4.49
C TRP A 5 13.70 14.43 -3.24
N LEU A 6 14.24 14.86 -2.11
CA LEU A 6 14.05 14.16 -0.83
C LEU A 6 12.56 14.11 -0.44
N LYS A 7 11.83 15.20 -0.63
CA LYS A 7 10.37 15.26 -0.37
C LYS A 7 9.59 14.36 -1.33
N ILE A 8 9.93 14.37 -2.62
CA ILE A 8 9.31 13.48 -3.62
C ILE A 8 9.55 12.01 -3.24
N LEU A 9 10.79 11.65 -2.90
CA LEU A 9 11.15 10.30 -2.48
C LEU A 9 10.38 9.91 -1.21
N LEU A 10 10.32 10.80 -0.22
CA LEU A 10 9.57 10.57 1.01
C LEU A 10 8.09 10.29 0.73
N VAL A 11 7.43 11.13 -0.09
CA VAL A 11 6.02 10.94 -0.45
C VAL A 11 5.83 9.66 -1.28
N ALA A 12 6.77 9.31 -2.15
CA ALA A 12 6.75 8.07 -2.93
C ALA A 12 6.86 6.83 -2.02
N VAL A 13 7.76 6.84 -1.04
CA VAL A 13 7.91 5.77 -0.04
C VAL A 13 6.67 5.65 0.82
N LEU A 14 6.12 6.76 1.32
CA LEU A 14 4.86 6.76 2.09
C LEU A 14 3.69 6.23 1.25
N THR A 15 3.62 6.62 -0.02
CA THR A 15 2.63 6.12 -0.98
C THR A 15 2.76 4.62 -1.14
N PHE A 16 3.97 4.11 -1.35
CA PHE A 16 4.25 2.68 -1.45
C PHE A 16 3.82 1.94 -0.17
N LEU A 17 4.27 2.40 1.00
CA LEU A 17 4.00 1.77 2.29
C LEU A 17 2.51 1.73 2.64
N ILE A 18 1.78 2.83 2.43
CA ILE A 18 0.32 2.82 2.62
C ILE A 18 -0.34 1.83 1.67
N ASN A 19 0.09 1.74 0.41
CA ASN A 19 -0.57 0.88 -0.56
C ASN A 19 -0.37 -0.63 -0.30
N ILE A 20 0.60 -1.04 0.51
CA ILE A 20 0.80 -2.46 0.87
C ILE A 20 -0.41 -3.05 1.63
N PRO A 21 -0.85 -2.52 2.79
CA PRO A 21 -2.01 -3.07 3.50
C PRO A 21 -3.30 -2.96 2.68
N PHE A 22 -3.47 -1.91 1.87
CA PHE A 22 -4.63 -1.80 0.98
C PHE A 22 -4.60 -2.81 -0.17
N GLY A 23 -3.42 -3.09 -0.75
CA GLY A 23 -3.24 -4.16 -1.73
C GLY A 23 -3.52 -5.54 -1.14
N TYR A 24 -3.09 -5.75 0.11
CA TYR A 24 -3.38 -6.96 0.88
C TYR A 24 -4.89 -7.13 1.06
N TRP A 25 -5.58 -6.10 1.58
CA TRP A 25 -7.02 -6.12 1.76
C TRP A 25 -7.78 -6.33 0.44
N ARG A 26 -7.36 -5.65 -0.63
CA ARG A 26 -7.96 -5.76 -1.97
C ARG A 26 -7.92 -7.17 -2.54
N SER A 27 -6.91 -7.97 -2.18
CA SER A 27 -6.79 -9.37 -2.63
C SER A 27 -7.90 -10.28 -2.07
N LYS A 28 -8.51 -9.90 -0.95
CA LYS A 28 -9.49 -10.72 -0.19
C LYS A 28 -10.93 -10.31 -0.41
N VAL A 29 -11.19 -9.40 -1.34
CA VAL A 29 -12.53 -8.87 -1.62
C VAL A 29 -12.89 -9.05 -3.10
N ARG A 30 -14.17 -9.25 -3.38
CA ARG A 30 -14.66 -9.42 -4.76
C ARG A 30 -14.37 -8.16 -5.57
N LYS A 31 -13.75 -8.31 -6.75
CA LYS A 31 -13.55 -7.20 -7.69
C LYS A 31 -14.87 -6.47 -7.96
N LEU A 32 -14.81 -5.13 -8.07
CA LEU A 32 -15.96 -4.24 -8.28
C LEU A 32 -17.03 -4.26 -7.17
N SER A 33 -16.73 -4.83 -6.00
CA SER A 33 -17.55 -4.62 -4.80
C SER A 33 -17.29 -3.23 -4.20
N LYS A 34 -18.19 -2.78 -3.32
CA LYS A 34 -18.00 -1.54 -2.53
C LYS A 34 -16.70 -1.58 -1.74
N GLU A 35 -16.37 -2.72 -1.12
CA GLU A 35 -15.12 -2.90 -0.38
C GLU A 35 -13.89 -2.82 -1.30
N TRP A 36 -13.95 -3.44 -2.49
CA TRP A 36 -12.87 -3.35 -3.47
C TRP A 36 -12.65 -1.92 -3.93
N PHE A 37 -13.74 -1.18 -4.16
CA PHE A 37 -13.67 0.24 -4.51
C PHE A 37 -12.96 1.05 -3.42
N LEU A 38 -13.33 0.84 -2.15
CA LEU A 38 -12.66 1.47 -1.02
C LEU A 38 -11.18 1.10 -0.94
N ALA A 39 -10.84 -0.18 -1.12
CA ALA A 39 -9.45 -0.63 -1.06
C ALA A 39 -8.54 0.00 -2.13
N VAL A 40 -9.11 0.39 -3.28
CA VAL A 40 -8.39 1.08 -4.36
C VAL A 40 -8.35 2.59 -4.14
N HIS A 41 -9.45 3.20 -3.72
CA HIS A 41 -9.58 4.66 -3.73
C HIS A 41 -9.20 5.33 -2.40
N LEU A 42 -9.37 4.65 -1.25
CA LEU A 42 -8.98 5.21 0.05
C LEU A 42 -7.50 5.60 0.16
N PRO A 43 -6.52 4.90 -0.44
CA PRO A 43 -5.13 5.34 -0.45
C PRO A 43 -4.92 6.70 -1.14
N VAL A 44 -5.73 7.05 -2.15
CA VAL A 44 -5.52 8.27 -2.97
C VAL A 44 -5.63 9.55 -2.15
N PRO A 45 -6.67 9.76 -1.31
CA PRO A 45 -6.70 10.87 -0.35
C PRO A 45 -5.46 10.99 0.53
N PHE A 46 -4.90 9.87 1.04
CA PHE A 46 -3.67 9.93 1.84
C PHE A 46 -2.47 10.41 1.04
N ILE A 47 -2.34 10.00 -0.22
CA ILE A 47 -1.25 10.43 -1.11
C ILE A 47 -1.38 11.93 -1.41
N VAL A 48 -2.60 12.39 -1.69
CA VAL A 48 -2.90 13.82 -1.88
C VAL A 48 -2.56 14.61 -0.62
N PHE A 49 -2.94 14.10 0.55
CA PHE A 49 -2.64 14.71 1.84
C PHE A 49 -1.12 14.82 2.06
N PHE A 50 -0.34 13.75 1.88
CA PHE A 50 1.12 13.80 2.02
C PHE A 50 1.77 14.75 1.02
N ARG A 51 1.32 14.76 -0.23
CA ARG A 51 1.84 15.69 -1.23
C ARG A 51 1.69 17.15 -0.78
N ILE A 52 0.50 17.51 -0.27
CA ILE A 52 0.22 18.86 0.24
C ILE A 52 1.04 19.14 1.50
N LEU A 53 1.07 18.19 2.45
CA LEU A 53 1.79 18.31 3.71
C LEU A 53 3.28 18.60 3.52
N PHE A 54 3.93 17.92 2.57
CA PHE A 54 5.35 18.10 2.27
C PHE A 54 5.62 19.17 1.20
N GLY A 55 4.58 19.82 0.67
CA GLY A 55 4.70 20.89 -0.32
C GLY A 55 5.25 20.42 -1.68
N VAL A 56 5.00 19.18 -2.07
CA VAL A 56 5.47 18.63 -3.35
C VAL A 56 4.58 19.14 -4.49
N LYS A 57 5.18 19.79 -5.49
CA LYS A 57 4.46 20.27 -6.67
C LYS A 57 3.94 19.10 -7.50
N LEU A 58 2.74 19.28 -8.05
CA LEU A 58 2.15 18.32 -8.96
C LEU A 58 2.62 18.63 -10.39
N ASN A 59 3.44 17.75 -10.92
CA ASN A 59 4.02 17.80 -12.25
C ASN A 59 3.85 16.42 -12.88
N LEU A 60 4.02 16.28 -14.19
CA LEU A 60 3.84 14.99 -14.85
C LEU A 60 4.78 13.90 -14.30
N TYR A 61 6.04 14.25 -14.00
CA TYR A 61 7.01 13.30 -13.46
C TYR A 61 6.71 12.92 -12.00
N THR A 62 6.30 13.87 -11.13
CA THR A 62 5.94 13.54 -9.74
C THR A 62 4.67 12.68 -9.70
N LEU A 63 3.70 12.99 -10.56
CA LEU A 63 2.51 12.15 -10.74
C LEU A 63 2.90 10.74 -11.19
N ALA A 64 3.77 10.59 -12.19
CA ALA A 64 4.23 9.29 -12.66
C ALA A 64 4.91 8.48 -11.54
N ILE A 65 5.80 9.11 -10.76
CA ILE A 65 6.47 8.47 -9.61
C ILE A 65 5.44 7.97 -8.58
N PHE A 66 4.44 8.79 -8.25
CA PHE A 66 3.42 8.42 -7.26
C PHE A 66 2.49 7.33 -7.77
N VAL A 67 2.12 7.37 -9.05
CA VAL A 67 1.32 6.32 -9.70
C VAL A 67 2.07 4.99 -9.71
N ILE A 68 3.35 4.99 -10.07
CA ILE A 68 4.19 3.79 -10.00
C ILE A 68 4.25 3.28 -8.56
N SER A 69 4.55 4.15 -7.60
CA SER A 69 4.63 3.80 -6.18
C SER A 69 3.33 3.21 -5.64
N PHE A 70 2.19 3.77 -6.07
CA PHE A 70 0.85 3.28 -5.73
C PHE A 70 0.64 1.84 -6.23
N PHE A 71 0.86 1.60 -7.52
CA PHE A 71 0.62 0.29 -8.12
C PHE A 71 1.60 -0.76 -7.62
N VAL A 72 2.87 -0.39 -7.42
CA VAL A 72 3.89 -1.28 -6.85
C VAL A 72 3.51 -1.65 -5.42
N GLY A 73 3.09 -0.71 -4.57
CA GLY A 73 2.62 -0.99 -3.21
C GLY A 73 1.40 -1.92 -3.19
N GLN A 74 0.41 -1.65 -4.05
CA GLN A 74 -0.79 -2.49 -4.20
C GLN A 74 -0.43 -3.92 -4.64
N ARG A 75 0.57 -4.06 -5.53
CA ARG A 75 1.03 -5.37 -6.01
C ARG A 75 1.78 -6.12 -4.93
N VAL A 76 2.67 -5.45 -4.19
CA VAL A 76 3.39 -6.04 -3.05
C VAL A 76 2.41 -6.52 -1.99
N GLY A 77 1.35 -5.76 -1.70
CA GLY A 77 0.28 -6.20 -0.80
C GLY A 77 -0.38 -7.52 -1.20
N ILE A 78 -0.68 -7.70 -2.49
CA ILE A 78 -1.22 -8.97 -3.01
C ILE A 78 -0.20 -10.11 -2.88
N VAL A 79 1.06 -9.85 -3.24
CA VAL A 79 2.13 -10.87 -3.14
C VAL A 79 2.28 -11.31 -1.70
N LEU A 80 2.28 -10.37 -0.76
CA LEU A 80 2.38 -10.66 0.67
C LEU A 80 1.19 -11.49 1.17
N ASN A 81 -0.03 -11.22 0.69
CA ASN A 81 -1.19 -12.06 1.00
C ASN A 81 -1.01 -13.50 0.53
N ASN A 82 -0.56 -13.71 -0.71
CA ASN A 82 -0.33 -15.04 -1.24
C ASN A 82 0.77 -15.79 -0.47
N LEU A 83 1.84 -15.09 -0.07
CA LEU A 83 2.92 -15.66 0.74
C LEU A 83 2.44 -16.06 2.14
N LEU A 84 1.66 -15.20 2.81
CA LEU A 84 1.08 -15.51 4.13
C LEU A 84 0.06 -16.64 4.03
N MET A 85 -0.72 -16.73 2.95
CA MET A 85 -1.63 -17.85 2.71
C MET A 85 -0.89 -19.18 2.67
N GLY A 86 0.25 -19.24 1.99
CA GLY A 86 1.09 -20.44 1.95
C GLY A 86 1.68 -20.83 3.30
N LYS A 87 1.86 -19.89 4.23
CA LYS A 87 2.46 -20.14 5.56
C LYS A 87 1.43 -20.38 6.66
N LEU A 88 0.27 -19.73 6.59
CA LEU A 88 -0.77 -19.77 7.62
C LEU A 88 -1.92 -20.73 7.27
N GLY A 89 -2.02 -21.17 6.00
CA GLY A 89 -3.16 -21.94 5.48
C GLY A 89 -4.40 -21.09 5.19
N GLU A 90 -4.60 -20.02 5.96
CA GLU A 90 -5.63 -19.01 5.74
C GLU A 90 -5.12 -17.59 6.07
N THR A 91 -5.64 -16.60 5.34
CA THR A 91 -5.38 -15.18 5.61
C THR A 91 -6.67 -14.41 5.84
N SER A 92 -6.63 -13.43 6.73
CA SER A 92 -7.67 -12.43 6.93
C SER A 92 -7.56 -11.29 5.91
N LYS A 93 -8.41 -10.25 6.06
CA LYS A 93 -8.32 -8.99 5.30
C LYS A 93 -7.23 -8.05 5.84
N ASN A 94 -6.71 -8.33 7.04
CA ASN A 94 -5.85 -7.44 7.81
C ASN A 94 -4.40 -7.93 7.81
N LEU A 95 -3.54 -7.24 7.05
CA LEU A 95 -2.13 -7.59 6.94
C LEU A 95 -1.44 -7.72 8.30
N PHE A 96 -1.59 -6.72 9.17
CA PHE A 96 -0.91 -6.70 10.47
C PHE A 96 -1.33 -7.86 11.38
N GLY A 97 -2.61 -8.22 11.36
CA GLY A 97 -3.13 -9.36 12.12
C GLY A 97 -2.52 -10.68 11.66
N ASP A 98 -2.43 -10.89 10.34
CA ASP A 98 -1.83 -12.10 9.79
C ASP A 98 -0.31 -12.16 10.00
N LEU A 99 0.38 -11.01 9.99
CA LEU A 99 1.80 -10.95 10.36
C LEU A 99 2.02 -11.33 11.84
N LEU A 100 1.17 -10.85 12.75
CA LEU A 100 1.22 -11.23 14.16
C LEU A 100 0.97 -12.74 14.34
N ARG A 101 -0.03 -13.29 13.64
CA ARG A 101 -0.30 -14.74 13.63
C ARG A 101 0.92 -15.53 13.14
N LEU A 102 1.61 -15.05 12.10
CA LEU A 102 2.81 -15.71 11.58
C LEU A 102 3.93 -15.78 12.60
N VAL A 103 4.21 -14.66 13.28
CA VAL A 103 5.25 -14.59 14.32
C VAL A 103 4.92 -15.52 15.49
N GLN A 104 3.64 -15.58 15.90
CA GLN A 104 3.19 -16.47 16.97
C GLN A 104 3.28 -17.96 16.59
N ASN A 105 2.99 -18.33 15.34
CA ASN A 105 3.09 -19.71 14.86
C ASN A 105 4.54 -20.20 14.69
N HIS A 106 5.53 -19.32 14.48
CA HIS A 106 6.95 -19.69 14.41
C HIS A 106 7.63 -19.81 15.79
N GLY A 107 6.98 -19.33 16.86
CA GLY A 107 7.49 -19.41 18.24
C GLY A 107 7.07 -20.67 19.01
N ARG A 108 6.42 -21.64 18.34
CA ARG A 108 6.06 -22.96 18.86
C ARG A 108 6.69 -24.03 17.99
#